data_AF-A0A378IP44-F1
#
_entry.id   AF-A0A378IP44-F1
#
_cell.length_a   1.000
_cell.length_b   1.000
_cell.length_c   1.000
_cell.angle_alpha   90.00
_cell.angle_beta   90.00
_cell.angle_gamma   90.00
#
_symmetry.space_group_name_H-M   'P 1'
#
loop_
_entity.id
_entity.type
_entity.pdbx_description
1 polymer ?
#
loop_
_entity_poly.entity_id
_entity_poly.type
_entity_poly.pdbx_seq_one_letter_code
_entity_poly.pdbx_strand_id
1 'polypeptide(L)'
;MNDITALLPHIKLRFNIEHPSYEDSYAFGYECALADVAEEDNPFHIGSQQADHWLEGWWDAMEGEQPLFELNSEAPEVLSVASEVAANDQVYCHKHSFLSLVIEISGAIAASALVGYQLFELVA
;
A
#
# COMPACT_ATOMS: atom_id res chain seq x y z
N MET A 1 -11.11 4.26 -24.21
CA MET A 1 -10.11 3.32 -23.65
C MET A 1 -10.01 3.61 -22.16
N ASN A 2 -10.78 2.89 -21.34
CA ASN A 2 -10.77 3.01 -19.88
C ASN A 2 -10.46 1.63 -19.29
N ASP A 3 -9.37 1.01 -19.75
CA ASP A 3 -8.99 -0.30 -19.25
C ASP A 3 -8.08 -0.14 -18.04
N ILE A 4 -8.70 -0.15 -16.86
CA ILE A 4 -8.02 0.05 -15.57
C ILE A 4 -7.06 -1.11 -15.29
N THR A 5 -7.27 -2.27 -15.92
CA THR A 5 -6.41 -3.45 -15.81
C THR A 5 -4.98 -3.19 -16.30
N ALA A 6 -4.78 -2.32 -17.29
CA ALA A 6 -3.45 -1.95 -17.78
C ALA A 6 -2.73 -0.96 -16.85
N LEU A 7 -3.49 -0.13 -16.11
CA LEU A 7 -2.94 0.91 -15.24
C LEU A 7 -2.66 0.42 -13.82
N LEU A 8 -3.43 -0.58 -13.36
CA LEU A 8 -3.35 -1.08 -11.99
C LEU A 8 -1.94 -1.63 -11.64
N PRO A 9 -1.25 -2.42 -12.49
CA PRO A 9 0.10 -2.89 -12.20
C PRO A 9 1.10 -1.73 -12.06
N HIS A 10 1.00 -0.73 -12.94
CA HIS A 10 1.88 0.43 -12.92
C HIS A 10 1.68 1.29 -11.67
N ILE A 11 0.44 1.44 -11.19
CA ILE A 11 0.12 2.15 -9.95
C ILE A 11 0.62 1.36 -8.74
N LYS A 12 0.40 0.03 -8.70
CA LYS A 12 0.89 -0.83 -7.62
C LYS A 12 2.40 -0.76 -7.47
N LEU A 13 3.14 -0.81 -8.58
CA LEU A 13 4.60 -0.66 -8.60
C LEU A 13 5.03 0.74 -8.13
N ARG A 14 4.41 1.80 -8.66
CA ARG A 14 4.79 3.20 -8.36
C ARG A 14 4.55 3.58 -6.90
N PHE A 15 3.52 3.03 -6.27
CA PHE A 15 3.16 3.31 -4.88
C PHE A 15 3.62 2.23 -3.91
N ASN A 16 4.37 1.23 -4.39
CA ASN A 16 4.90 0.15 -3.57
C ASN A 16 3.80 -0.59 -2.76
N ILE A 17 2.59 -0.68 -3.34
CA ILE A 17 1.38 -1.17 -2.67
C ILE A 17 1.45 -2.69 -2.47
N GLU A 18 2.10 -3.39 -3.39
CA GLU A 18 2.41 -4.82 -3.33
C GLU A 18 3.79 -4.97 -3.98
N HIS A 19 4.83 -4.94 -3.15
CA HIS A 19 6.19 -5.17 -3.62
C HIS A 19 6.42 -6.69 -3.63
N PRO A 20 6.77 -7.31 -4.77
CA PRO A 20 6.99 -8.76 -4.81
C PRO A 20 8.07 -9.15 -3.82
N SER A 21 7.88 -10.24 -3.10
CA SER A 21 8.91 -10.77 -2.23
C SER A 21 10.12 -11.22 -3.07
N TYR A 22 11.24 -11.51 -2.40
CA TYR A 22 12.40 -12.07 -3.09
C TYR A 22 12.11 -13.47 -3.66
N GLU A 23 11.28 -14.24 -2.95
CA GLU A 23 10.80 -15.55 -3.40
C GLU A 23 9.93 -15.40 -4.66
N ASP A 24 9.02 -14.43 -4.69
CA ASP A 24 8.19 -14.15 -5.87
C ASP A 24 9.05 -13.67 -7.06
N SER A 25 10.07 -12.87 -6.78
CA SER A 25 10.99 -12.36 -7.82
C SER A 25 11.80 -13.50 -8.44
N TYR A 26 12.29 -14.42 -7.61
CA TYR A 26 12.96 -15.65 -8.05
C TYR A 26 12.03 -16.54 -8.87
N ALA A 27 10.84 -16.86 -8.35
CA ALA A 27 9.87 -17.72 -9.02
C ALA A 27 9.49 -17.15 -10.38
N PHE A 28 9.26 -15.84 -10.45
CA PHE A 28 8.97 -15.14 -11.70
C PHE A 28 10.13 -15.22 -12.71
N GLY A 29 11.38 -15.14 -12.25
CA GLY A 29 12.57 -15.33 -13.11
C GLY A 29 12.68 -16.73 -13.68
N TYR A 30 12.46 -17.72 -12.82
CA TYR A 30 12.45 -19.13 -13.21
C TYR A 30 11.37 -19.43 -14.25
N GLU A 31 10.15 -18.92 -14.06
CA GLU A 31 9.07 -19.04 -15.05
C GLU A 31 9.37 -18.33 -16.36
N CYS A 32 10.01 -17.15 -16.31
CA CYS A 32 10.42 -16.40 -17.50
C CYS A 32 11.41 -17.20 -18.36
N ALA A 33 12.41 -17.83 -17.75
CA ALA A 33 13.35 -18.70 -18.45
C ALA A 33 12.64 -19.90 -19.09
N LEU A 34 11.72 -20.56 -18.37
CA LEU A 34 10.92 -21.65 -18.93
C LEU A 34 10.04 -21.22 -20.12
N ALA A 35 9.67 -19.94 -20.19
CA ALA A 35 8.88 -19.34 -21.26
C ALA A 35 9.73 -18.75 -22.40
N ASP A 36 11.04 -19.05 -22.45
CA ASP A 36 12.00 -18.50 -23.43
C ASP A 36 12.07 -16.96 -23.44
N VAL A 37 11.85 -16.31 -22.29
CA VAL A 37 12.06 -14.87 -22.14
C VAL A 37 13.56 -14.58 -21.99
N ALA A 38 14.03 -13.52 -22.66
CA ALA A 38 15.44 -13.14 -22.64
C ALA A 38 15.85 -12.58 -21.26
N GLU A 39 17.11 -12.78 -20.87
CA GLU A 39 17.67 -12.27 -19.61
C GLU A 39 17.52 -10.73 -19.51
N GLU A 40 17.64 -10.03 -20.64
CA GLU A 40 17.58 -8.57 -20.72
C GLU A 40 16.17 -8.01 -20.52
N ASP A 41 15.14 -8.86 -20.59
CA ASP A 41 13.74 -8.48 -20.37
C ASP A 41 13.34 -8.52 -18.88
N ASN A 42 14.32 -8.59 -17.97
CA ASN A 42 14.11 -8.46 -16.54
C ASN A 42 13.32 -7.17 -16.22
N PRO A 43 12.12 -7.27 -15.61
CA PRO A 43 11.28 -6.09 -15.36
C PRO A 43 11.79 -5.23 -14.18
N PHE A 44 12.73 -5.74 -13.39
CA PHE A 44 13.25 -5.06 -12.21
C PHE A 44 14.38 -4.11 -12.56
N HIS A 45 14.56 -3.07 -11.74
CA HIS A 45 15.62 -2.10 -11.94
C HIS A 45 16.99 -2.75 -11.70
N ILE A 46 17.92 -2.59 -12.64
CA ILE A 46 19.29 -3.12 -12.54
C ILE A 46 19.95 -2.66 -11.23
N GLY A 47 20.48 -3.62 -10.46
CA GLY A 47 21.11 -3.38 -9.15
C GLY A 47 20.13 -3.32 -7.97
N SER A 48 18.85 -3.60 -8.18
CA SER A 48 17.92 -3.89 -7.08
C SER A 48 18.03 -5.37 -6.68
N GLN A 49 17.76 -5.68 -5.41
CA GLN A 49 17.84 -7.07 -4.93
C GLN A 49 16.85 -7.99 -5.67
N GLN A 50 15.71 -7.46 -6.09
CA GLN A 50 14.71 -8.21 -6.86
C GLN A 50 15.25 -8.61 -8.24
N ALA A 51 16.01 -7.71 -8.89
CA ALA A 51 16.65 -8.02 -10.15
C ALA A 51 17.66 -9.17 -9.99
N ASP A 52 18.42 -9.16 -8.89
CA ASP A 52 19.40 -10.22 -8.58
C ASP A 52 18.71 -11.58 -8.35
N HIS A 53 17.63 -11.62 -7.56
CA HIS A 53 16.89 -12.88 -7.29
C HIS A 53 16.13 -13.37 -8.53
N TRP A 54 15.60 -12.47 -9.35
CA TRP A 54 15.00 -12.83 -10.64
C TRP A 54 16.03 -13.47 -11.57
N LEU A 55 17.24 -12.90 -11.63
CA LEU A 55 18.33 -13.47 -12.43
C LEU A 55 18.69 -14.86 -11.92
N GLU A 56 18.83 -15.04 -10.60
CA GLU A 56 19.12 -16.34 -9.99
C GLU A 56 18.11 -17.41 -10.44
N GLY A 57 16.81 -17.13 -10.32
CA GLY A 57 15.78 -18.06 -10.78
C GLY A 57 15.82 -18.32 -12.28
N TRP A 58 16.10 -17.30 -13.09
CA TRP A 58 16.23 -17.44 -14.54
C TRP A 58 17.40 -18.37 -14.92
N TRP A 59 18.56 -18.19 -14.30
CA TRP A 59 19.74 -19.03 -14.52
C TRP A 59 19.51 -20.47 -14.06
N ASP A 60 18.90 -20.69 -12.90
CA ASP A 60 18.57 -22.04 -12.40
C ASP A 60 17.66 -22.80 -13.39
N ALA A 61 16.65 -22.14 -13.95
CA ALA A 61 15.77 -22.73 -14.96
C ALA A 61 16.52 -23.07 -16.26
N MET A 62 17.41 -22.17 -16.72
CA MET A 62 18.22 -22.40 -17.91
C MET A 62 19.21 -23.55 -17.75
N GLU A 63 19.72 -23.77 -16.54
CA GLU A 63 20.58 -24.90 -16.18
C GLU A 63 19.78 -26.20 -15.96
N GLY A 64 18.44 -26.11 -15.91
CA GLY A 64 17.55 -27.24 -15.69
C GLY A 64 17.51 -27.71 -14.25
N GLU A 65 17.91 -26.87 -13.30
CA GLU A 65 17.80 -27.13 -11.87
C GLU A 65 16.35 -27.09 -11.41
N GLN A 66 16.02 -27.77 -10.31
CA GLN A 66 14.69 -27.65 -9.72
C GLN A 66 14.55 -26.29 -9.01
N PRO A 67 13.38 -25.64 -9.09
CA PRO A 67 13.21 -24.33 -8.46
C PRO A 67 13.39 -24.43 -6.95
N LEU A 68 14.10 -23.47 -6.36
CA LEU A 68 14.33 -23.40 -4.92
C LEU A 68 13.04 -23.20 -4.11
N PHE A 69 12.03 -22.58 -4.72
CA PHE A 69 10.74 -22.27 -4.12
C PHE A 69 9.58 -22.86 -4.94
N GLU A 70 8.42 -23.02 -4.32
CA GLU A 70 7.22 -23.51 -5.02
C GLU A 70 6.69 -22.44 -5.98
N LEU A 71 6.69 -22.73 -7.28
CA LEU A 71 6.20 -21.82 -8.33
C LEU A 71 4.66 -21.62 -8.26
N ASN A 72 3.93 -22.54 -7.63
CA ASN A 72 2.48 -22.48 -7.48
C ASN A 72 2.08 -21.87 -6.13
N SER A 73 2.28 -20.57 -5.96
CA SER A 73 1.59 -19.83 -4.91
C SER A 73 0.14 -19.53 -5.32
N GLU A 74 -0.63 -20.57 -5.66
CA GLU A 74 -2.11 -20.55 -5.54
C GLU A 74 -2.54 -20.91 -4.11
N ALA A 75 -1.68 -20.71 -3.12
CA ALA A 75 -2.19 -20.59 -1.77
C ALA A 75 -3.03 -19.32 -1.74
N PRO A 76 -4.37 -19.37 -1.56
CA PRO A 76 -5.07 -18.20 -1.09
C PRO A 76 -4.33 -17.83 0.18
N GLU A 77 -3.74 -16.64 0.24
CA GLU A 77 -3.24 -16.07 1.47
C GLU A 77 -4.42 -15.98 2.45
N VAL A 78 -4.68 -17.09 3.13
CA VAL A 78 -5.10 -17.09 4.53
C VAL A 78 -3.82 -16.94 5.36
N LEU A 79 -2.91 -16.08 4.91
CA LEU A 79 -2.07 -15.37 5.84
C LEU A 79 -3.04 -14.44 6.56
N SER A 80 -3.29 -14.76 7.82
CA SER A 80 -3.65 -13.76 8.81
C SER A 80 -2.50 -12.75 8.88
N VAL A 81 -2.33 -11.95 7.83
CA VAL A 81 -1.67 -10.67 7.90
C VAL A 81 -2.59 -9.92 8.84
N ALA A 82 -2.20 -9.87 10.13
CA ALA A 82 -2.56 -8.72 10.92
C ALA A 82 -2.10 -7.54 10.06
N SER A 83 -3.04 -6.98 9.30
CA SER A 83 -2.81 -5.91 8.34
C SER A 83 -1.96 -4.89 9.07
N GLU A 84 -0.66 -4.90 8.79
CA GLU A 84 0.22 -3.86 9.26
C GLU A 84 -0.20 -2.65 8.45
N VAL A 85 -1.17 -1.94 9.02
CA VAL A 85 -1.72 -0.69 8.52
C VAL A 85 -0.53 0.13 8.08
N ALA A 86 -0.37 0.32 6.78
CA ALA A 86 0.73 1.10 6.27
C ALA A 86 0.63 2.50 6.90
N ALA A 87 1.74 3.20 7.14
CA ALA A 87 1.68 4.49 7.83
C ALA A 87 0.77 5.53 7.14
N ASN A 88 0.49 5.31 5.86
CA ASN A 88 -0.42 6.06 4.99
C ASN A 88 -1.85 5.48 4.87
N ASP A 89 -2.16 4.31 5.44
CA ASP A 89 -3.51 3.72 5.48
C ASP A 89 -4.45 4.43 6.48
N GLN A 90 -4.21 5.72 6.72
CA GLN A 90 -5.07 6.51 7.57
C GLN A 90 -6.42 6.71 6.86
N VAL A 91 -7.44 6.01 7.35
CA VAL A 91 -8.82 6.32 7.03
C VAL A 91 -9.10 7.74 7.50
N TYR A 92 -9.61 8.59 6.60
CA TYR A 92 -10.07 9.92 6.96
C TYR A 92 -11.23 9.81 7.96
N CYS A 93 -10.89 9.85 9.26
CA CYS A 93 -11.87 9.93 10.33
C CYS A 93 -12.44 11.35 10.32
N HIS A 94 -13.67 11.50 9.82
CA HIS A 94 -14.43 12.74 10.00
C HIS A 94 -14.74 12.91 11.50
N LYS A 95 -13.83 13.56 12.23
CA LYS A 95 -13.84 13.66 13.70
C LYS A 95 -15.01 14.46 14.26
N HIS A 96 -15.73 15.22 13.44
CA HIS A 96 -16.83 16.07 13.90
C HIS A 96 -18.17 15.52 13.40
N SER A 97 -18.90 14.85 14.29
CA SER A 97 -20.33 14.66 14.10
C SER A 97 -21.03 16.02 14.12
N PHE A 98 -22.04 16.23 13.29
CA PHE A 98 -22.83 17.47 13.22
C PHE A 98 -23.30 17.94 14.60
N LEU A 99 -23.66 17.01 15.49
CA LEU A 99 -24.08 17.31 16.86
C LEU A 99 -22.94 17.90 17.71
N SER A 100 -21.70 17.41 17.53
CA SER A 100 -20.53 17.94 18.24
C SER A 100 -20.29 19.40 17.84
N LEU A 101 -20.44 19.71 16.55
CA LEU A 101 -20.28 21.07 16.03
C LEU A 101 -21.35 22.02 16.58
N VAL A 102 -22.60 21.57 16.66
CA VAL A 102 -23.69 22.38 17.24
C VAL A 102 -23.45 22.65 18.73
N ILE A 103 -23.02 21.64 19.50
CA ILE A 103 -22.74 21.79 20.93
C ILE A 103 -21.58 22.77 21.15
N GLU A 104 -20.51 22.64 20.38
CA GLU A 104 -19.32 23.48 20.48
C GLU A 104 -19.64 24.96 20.20
N ILE A 105 -20.32 25.24 19.09
CA ILE A 105 -20.71 26.60 18.71
C ILE A 105 -21.68 27.18 19.76
N SER A 106 -22.68 26.41 20.18
CA SER A 106 -23.67 26.87 21.15
C SER A 106 -23.04 27.17 22.51
N GLY A 107 -22.10 26.32 22.95
CA GLY A 107 -21.34 26.51 24.19
C GLY A 107 -20.47 27.77 24.15
N ALA A 108 -19.76 28.00 23.04
CA ALA A 108 -18.93 29.21 22.87
C ALA A 108 -19.76 30.50 22.90
N ILE A 109 -20.93 30.51 22.25
CA ILE A 109 -21.84 31.66 22.25
C ILE A 109 -22.39 31.91 23.66
N ALA A 110 -22.86 30.86 24.35
CA ALA A 110 -23.41 30.98 25.69
C ALA A 110 -22.38 31.52 26.70
N ALA A 111 -21.15 31.01 26.67
CA ALA A 111 -20.06 31.50 27.53
C ALA A 111 -19.72 32.96 27.21
N SER A 112 -19.63 33.31 25.92
CA SER A 112 -19.35 34.69 25.49
C SER A 112 -20.44 35.67 25.92
N ALA A 113 -21.71 35.27 25.83
CA ALA A 113 -22.83 36.09 26.27
C ALA A 113 -22.84 36.29 27.79
N LEU A 114 -22.52 35.25 28.57
CA LEU A 114 -22.46 35.33 30.02
C LEU A 114 -21.33 36.25 30.49
N VAL A 115 -20.14 36.12 29.92
CA VAL A 115 -19.01 37.03 30.21
C VAL A 115 -19.32 38.45 29.76
N GLY A 116 -19.92 38.62 28.58
CA GLY A 116 -20.36 39.92 28.08
C GLY A 116 -21.39 40.59 29.00
N TYR A 117 -22.35 39.83 29.52
CA TYR A 117 -23.33 40.32 30.48
C TYR A 117 -22.67 40.79 31.79
N GLN A 118 -21.75 40.00 32.34
CA GLN A 118 -21.00 40.36 33.54
C GLN A 118 -20.20 41.65 33.38
N LEU A 119 -19.56 41.85 32.22
CA LEU A 119 -18.86 43.10 31.93
C LEU A 119 -19.81 44.28 31.79
N PHE A 120 -20.98 44.07 31.19
CA PHE A 120 -21.98 45.13 31.04
C PHE A 120 -22.55 45.59 32.39
N GLU A 121 -22.88 44.65 33.29
CA GLU A 121 -23.32 45.00 34.65
C GLU A 121 -22.21 45.65 35.49
N LEU A 122 -20.92 45.37 35.23
CA LEU A 122 -19.82 45.98 35.97
C LEU A 122 -19.59 47.46 35.60
N VAL A 123 -19.97 47.87 34.38
CA VAL A 123 -19.82 49.24 33.87
C VAL A 123 -21.06 50.10 34.10
N ALA A 124 -22.24 49.48 34.21
CA ALA A 124 -23.52 50.13 34.50
C ALA A 124 -23.66 50.47 36.00
#